data_AF-A0A354Y1R5-F1
#
_entry.id   AF-A0A354Y1R5-F1
#
_cell.length_a   1.000
_cell.length_b   1.000
_cell.length_c   1.000
_cell.angle_alpha   90.00
_cell.angle_beta   90.00
_cell.angle_gamma   90.00
#
_symmetry.space_group_name_H-M   'P 1'
#
loop_
_entity.id
_entity.type
_entity.pdbx_description
1 polymer ?
#
loop_
_entity_poly.entity_id
_entity_poly.type
_entity_poly.pdbx_seq_one_letter_code
_entity_poly.pdbx_strand_id
1 'polypeptide(L)'
;MKILILGAGKMGSFFADVLSFDHEVAVLDTDPQKLRFIYNTLRMTKPEEVRDFAPELVINAATLKYTVEAFHSVLPYLPQTCILSDIASVKTGLEEFYRERTRPYV
;
A
#
# COMPACT_ATOMS: atom_id res chain seq x y z
N MET A 1 -6.86 -6.20 11.47
CA MET A 1 -6.90 -4.81 10.94
C MET A 1 -7.03 -4.86 9.43
N LYS A 2 -7.39 -3.75 8.80
CA LYS A 2 -7.40 -3.61 7.33
C LYS A 2 -6.06 -3.09 6.83
N ILE A 3 -5.37 -3.87 6.01
CA ILE A 3 -4.04 -3.54 5.49
C ILE A 3 -4.09 -3.39 3.98
N LEU A 4 -3.67 -2.24 3.47
CA LEU A 4 -3.48 -2.01 2.05
C LEU A 4 -2.01 -2.19 1.69
N ILE A 5 -1.73 -3.02 0.70
CA ILE A 5 -0.40 -3.19 0.11
C ILE A 5 -0.38 -2.52 -1.26
N LEU A 6 0.55 -1.59 -1.46
CA LEU A 6 0.76 -0.96 -2.76
C LEU A 6 1.81 -1.73 -3.56
N GLY A 7 1.44 -2.19 -4.74
CA GLY A 7 2.28 -2.98 -5.63
C GLY A 7 2.20 -4.47 -5.35
N ALA A 8 1.96 -5.26 -6.40
CA ALA A 8 1.90 -6.72 -6.40
C ALA A 8 3.20 -7.34 -6.97
N GLY A 9 4.35 -6.67 -6.73
CA GLY A 9 5.66 -7.23 -7.00
C GLY A 9 6.07 -8.28 -5.95
N LYS A 10 7.32 -8.75 -6.01
CA LYS A 10 7.81 -9.82 -5.12
C LYS A 10 7.53 -9.58 -3.63
N MET A 11 7.82 -8.37 -3.14
CA MET A 11 7.60 -8.04 -1.73
C MET A 11 6.12 -7.83 -1.40
N GLY A 12 5.36 -7.20 -2.28
CA GLY A 12 3.92 -7.01 -2.07
C GLY A 12 3.16 -8.33 -2.00
N SER A 13 3.47 -9.27 -2.90
CA SER A 13 2.94 -10.64 -2.86
C SER A 13 3.33 -11.36 -1.56
N PHE A 14 4.57 -11.21 -1.11
CA PHE A 14 5.04 -11.81 0.15
C PHE A 14 4.26 -11.29 1.36
N PHE A 15 4.09 -9.97 1.49
CA PHE A 15 3.29 -9.40 2.58
C PHE A 15 1.82 -9.79 2.49
N ALA A 16 1.26 -9.83 1.27
CA ALA A 16 -0.13 -10.25 1.08
C ALA A 16 -0.33 -11.68 1.57
N ASP A 17 0.56 -12.59 1.18
CA ASP A 17 0.50 -14.00 1.61
C ASP A 17 0.59 -14.11 3.14
N VAL A 18 1.63 -13.54 3.75
CA VAL A 18 1.87 -13.66 5.20
C VAL A 18 0.78 -12.99 6.04
N LEU A 19 0.34 -11.78 5.67
CA LEU A 19 -0.57 -10.99 6.50
C LEU A 19 -2.04 -11.37 6.31
N SER A 20 -2.41 -11.95 5.15
CA SER A 20 -3.81 -12.30 4.85
C SER A 20 -4.41 -13.37 5.75
N PHE A 21 -3.58 -14.11 6.49
CA PHE A 21 -4.04 -15.14 7.43
C PHE A 21 -4.69 -14.54 8.68
N ASP A 22 -4.21 -13.38 9.14
CA ASP A 22 -4.64 -12.76 10.40
C ASP A 22 -5.34 -11.41 10.18
N HIS A 23 -5.29 -10.87 8.97
CA HIS A 23 -5.76 -9.53 8.65
C HIS A 23 -6.57 -9.51 7.36
N GLU A 24 -7.46 -8.52 7.25
CA GLU A 24 -8.15 -8.23 6.00
C GLU A 24 -7.19 -7.43 5.13
N VAL A 25 -6.72 -8.03 4.04
CA VAL A 25 -5.67 -7.43 3.20
C VAL A 25 -6.24 -7.08 1.83
N ALA A 26 -5.89 -5.89 1.34
CA ALA A 26 -6.08 -5.49 -0.05
C ALA A 26 -4.74 -5.26 -0.73
N VAL A 27 -4.63 -5.61 -2.01
CA VAL A 27 -3.47 -5.31 -2.85
C VAL A 27 -3.90 -4.46 -4.02
N LEU A 28 -3.28 -3.30 -4.16
CA LEU A 28 -3.49 -2.38 -5.28
C LEU A 28 -2.28 -2.44 -6.23
N ASP A 29 -2.51 -2.84 -7.48
CA ASP A 29 -1.53 -2.72 -8.56
C ASP A 29 -2.23 -2.29 -9.84
N THR A 30 -1.63 -1.36 -10.59
CA THR A 30 -2.20 -0.85 -11.84
C THR A 30 -2.09 -1.85 -12.98
N ASP A 31 -1.23 -2.87 -12.86
CA ASP A 31 -1.12 -3.99 -13.79
C ASP A 31 -1.92 -5.21 -13.27
N PRO A 32 -3.10 -5.50 -13.86
CA PRO A 32 -3.94 -6.62 -13.43
C PRO A 32 -3.24 -7.97 -13.55
N GLN A 33 -2.23 -8.10 -14.43
CA GLN A 33 -1.50 -9.36 -14.58
C GLN A 33 -0.69 -9.70 -13.34
N LYS A 34 -0.23 -8.71 -12.56
CA LYS A 34 0.51 -8.98 -11.31
C LYS A 34 -0.40 -9.50 -10.19
N LEU A 35 -1.69 -9.15 -10.24
CA LEU A 35 -2.69 -9.57 -9.27
C LEU A 35 -3.18 -11.02 -9.46
N ARG A 36 -2.79 -11.68 -10.56
CA ARG A 36 -3.29 -13.01 -10.95
C ARG A 36 -3.04 -14.11 -9.91
N PHE A 37 -1.96 -13.99 -9.14
CA PHE A 37 -1.55 -14.97 -8.13
C PHE A 37 -1.54 -14.41 -6.71
N ILE A 38 -2.31 -13.35 -6.47
CA ILE A 38 -2.56 -12.85 -5.13
C ILE A 38 -3.86 -13.49 -4.65
N TYR A 39 -3.78 -14.28 -3.59
CA TYR A 39 -4.91 -15.00 -2.99
C TYR A 39 -5.26 -14.40 -1.62
N ASN A 40 -6.44 -14.75 -1.09
CA ASN A 40 -6.91 -14.33 0.24
C ASN A 40 -6.88 -12.82 0.49
N THR A 41 -6.92 -12.02 -0.57
CA THR A 41 -6.92 -10.55 -0.48
C THR A 41 -7.93 -9.96 -1.45
N LEU A 42 -8.36 -8.74 -1.14
CA LEU A 42 -9.09 -7.90 -2.09
C LEU A 42 -8.10 -7.34 -3.13
N ARG A 43 -8.36 -7.60 -4.41
CA ARG A 43 -7.51 -7.13 -5.52
C ARG A 43 -8.10 -5.87 -6.11
N MET A 44 -7.35 -4.78 -6.06
CA MET A 44 -7.75 -3.49 -6.61
C MET A 44 -6.85 -3.11 -7.77
N THR A 45 -7.40 -2.38 -8.72
CA THR A 45 -6.64 -1.83 -9.86
C THR A 45 -6.73 -0.31 -9.93
N LYS A 46 -7.66 0.28 -9.17
CA LYS A 46 -7.91 1.71 -9.15
C LYS A 46 -7.81 2.27 -7.74
N PRO A 47 -7.11 3.41 -7.53
CA PRO A 47 -6.94 4.00 -6.22
C PRO A 47 -8.25 4.36 -5.50
N GLU A 48 -9.31 4.70 -6.23
CA GLU A 48 -10.61 5.05 -5.64
C GLU A 48 -11.26 3.91 -4.85
N GLU A 49 -10.96 2.64 -5.19
CA GLU A 49 -11.44 1.45 -4.48
C GLU A 49 -10.94 1.41 -3.02
N VAL A 50 -9.81 2.08 -2.74
CA VAL A 50 -9.24 2.20 -1.39
C VAL A 50 -10.18 2.91 -0.42
N ARG A 51 -11.03 3.81 -0.92
CA ARG A 51 -11.97 4.56 -0.08
C ARG A 51 -12.95 3.63 0.63
N ASP A 52 -13.50 2.67 -0.12
CA ASP A 52 -14.50 1.74 0.41
C ASP A 52 -13.85 0.69 1.31
N PHE A 53 -12.60 0.33 1.02
CA PHE A 53 -11.82 -0.56 1.89
C PHE A 53 -11.49 0.09 3.23
N ALA A 54 -11.13 1.38 3.23
CA ALA A 54 -10.77 2.16 4.41
C ALA A 54 -9.66 1.50 5.25
N PRO A 55 -8.43 1.41 4.72
CA PRO A 55 -7.32 0.74 5.42
C PRO A 55 -6.90 1.50 6.68
N GLU A 56 -6.41 0.73 7.65
CA GLU A 56 -5.79 1.23 8.89
C GLU A 56 -4.27 1.35 8.74
N LEU A 57 -3.67 0.54 7.87
CA LEU A 57 -2.24 0.55 7.55
C LEU A 57 -2.04 0.44 6.03
N VAL A 58 -1.15 1.27 5.49
CA VAL A 58 -0.60 1.12 4.14
C VAL A 58 0.83 0.62 4.23
N ILE A 59 1.15 -0.45 3.50
CA ILE A 59 2.51 -0.91 3.26
C ILE A 59 2.84 -0.64 1.79
N ASN A 60 3.71 0.32 1.55
CA ASN A 60 4.16 0.66 0.21
C ASN A 60 5.29 -0.28 -0.23
N ALA A 61 4.93 -1.27 -1.04
CA ALA A 61 5.83 -2.24 -1.65
C ALA A 61 6.03 -1.97 -3.16
N ALA A 62 5.73 -0.75 -3.62
CA ALA A 62 5.98 -0.35 -4.99
C ALA A 62 7.48 -0.29 -5.28
N THR A 63 7.85 -0.40 -6.56
CA THR A 63 9.24 -0.26 -6.99
C THR A 63 9.77 1.11 -6.58
N LEU A 64 11.03 1.18 -6.10
CA LEU A 64 11.68 2.39 -5.58
C LEU A 64 11.45 3.67 -6.41
N LYS A 65 11.45 3.55 -7.75
CA LYS A 65 11.20 4.67 -8.66
C LYS A 65 9.84 5.35 -8.46
N TYR A 66 8.85 4.61 -7.96
CA TYR A 66 7.45 5.00 -7.86
C TYR A 66 6.95 5.08 -6.42
N THR A 67 7.82 5.00 -5.39
CA THR A 67 7.36 4.94 -4.00
C THR A 67 6.52 6.16 -3.61
N VAL A 68 7.00 7.37 -3.88
CA VAL A 68 6.28 8.61 -3.54
C VAL A 68 5.01 8.77 -4.38
N GLU A 69 5.08 8.45 -5.68
CA GLU A 69 3.92 8.48 -6.57
C GLU A 69 2.81 7.51 -6.13
N ALA A 70 3.19 6.30 -5.71
CA ALA A 70 2.24 5.30 -5.22
C ALA A 70 1.47 5.82 -4.00
N PHE A 71 2.15 6.47 -3.04
CA PHE A 71 1.46 7.12 -1.92
C PHE A 71 0.54 8.24 -2.39
N HIS A 72 0.99 9.14 -3.26
CA HIS A 72 0.16 10.23 -3.77
C HIS A 72 -1.11 9.73 -4.45
N SER A 73 -1.05 8.58 -5.14
CA SER A 73 -2.22 8.00 -5.80
C SER A 73 -3.34 7.62 -4.83
N VAL A 74 -3.00 7.16 -3.61
CA VAL A 74 -3.98 6.66 -2.63
C VAL A 74 -4.31 7.67 -1.53
N LEU A 75 -3.43 8.62 -1.23
CA LEU A 75 -3.58 9.61 -0.15
C LEU A 75 -4.96 10.32 -0.08
N PRO A 76 -5.61 10.69 -1.19
CA PRO A 76 -6.95 11.29 -1.18
C PRO A 76 -8.07 10.34 -0.73
N TYR A 77 -7.82 9.04 -0.78
CA TYR A 77 -8.78 7.98 -0.47
C TYR A 77 -8.52 7.32 0.91
N LEU A 78 -7.39 7.65 1.55
CA LEU A 78 -7.01 7.09 2.85
C LEU A 78 -7.68 7.83 4.02
N PRO A 79 -8.15 7.10 5.05
CA PRO A 79 -8.51 7.68 6.34
C PRO A 79 -7.38 8.56 6.90
N GLN A 80 -7.74 9.59 7.68
CA GLN A 80 -6.75 10.46 8.34
C GLN A 80 -5.95 9.74 9.43
N THR A 81 -6.53 8.68 10.01
CA THR A 81 -5.90 7.84 11.03
C THR A 81 -5.02 6.73 10.44
N CYS A 82 -5.02 6.55 9.12
CA CYS A 82 -4.28 5.47 8.48
C CYS A 82 -2.77 5.66 8.66
N ILE A 83 -2.09 4.60 9.10
CA ILE A 83 -0.64 4.56 9.25
C ILE A 83 0.00 4.35 7.88
N LEU A 84 1.02 5.14 7.56
CA LEU A 84 1.80 5.00 6.34
C LEU A 84 3.12 4.29 6.64
N SER A 85 3.44 3.25 5.88
CA SER A 85 4.71 2.54 6.00
C SER A 85 5.22 2.14 4.62
N ASP A 86 6.54 1.97 4.49
CA ASP A 86 7.19 1.56 3.26
C ASP A 86 8.32 0.56 3.53
N ILE A 87 8.76 -0.12 2.47
CA ILE A 87 9.87 -1.08 2.53
C ILE A 87 11.09 -0.61 1.74
N ALA A 88 11.13 0.66 1.34
CA ALA A 88 12.21 1.21 0.54
C ALA A 88 13.50 1.24 1.36
N SER A 89 14.54 0.58 0.84
CA SER A 89 15.88 0.63 1.43
C SER A 89 16.57 1.99 1.23
N VAL A 90 16.13 2.77 0.24
CA VAL A 90 16.67 4.09 -0.10
C VAL A 90 15.65 5.16 0.27
N LYS A 91 16.03 6.07 1.17
CA LYS A 91 15.11 7.06 1.78
C LYS A 91 15.04 8.40 1.04
N THR A 92 15.68 8.54 -0.12
CA THR A 92 15.73 9.82 -0.84
C THR A 92 14.32 10.32 -1.18
N GLY A 93 13.93 11.49 -0.65
CA GLY A 93 12.59 12.09 -0.83
C GLY A 93 11.47 11.50 0.05
N LEU A 94 11.68 10.33 0.67
CA LEU A 94 10.69 9.70 1.57
C LEU A 94 10.62 10.40 2.92
N GLU A 95 11.76 10.81 3.47
CA GLU A 95 11.78 11.50 4.77
C GLU A 95 11.06 12.85 4.71
N GLU A 96 11.30 13.62 3.64
CA GLU A 96 10.59 14.87 3.36
C GLU A 96 9.10 14.60 3.15
N PHE A 97 8.76 13.57 2.36
CA PHE A 97 7.38 13.14 2.16
C PHE A 97 6.66 12.85 3.48
N TYR A 98 7.27 12.15 4.44
CA TYR A 98 6.63 11.86 5.72
C TYR A 98 6.50 13.10 6.62
N ARG A 99 7.53 13.97 6.67
CA ARG A 99 7.53 15.18 7.51
C ARG A 99 6.43 16.17 7.15
N GLU A 100 6.06 16.25 5.87
CA GLU A 100 5.01 17.15 5.39
C GLU A 100 3.58 16.67 5.72
N ARG A 101 3.42 15.48 6.31
CA ARG A 101 2.10 14.85 6.49
C ARG A 101 1.69 14.83 7.96
N THR A 102 0.39 14.94 8.16
CA THR A 102 -0.25 14.88 9.49
C THR A 102 -0.60 13.46 9.93
N ARG A 103 -0.38 12.45 9.08
CA ARG A 103 -0.71 11.05 9.35
C ARG A 103 0.43 10.34 10.10
N PRO A 104 0.14 9.35 10.94
CA PRO A 104 1.16 8.53 11.57
C PRO A 104 1.94 7.72 10.51
N TYR A 105 3.24 7.52 10.73
CA TYR A 105 4.09 6.72 9.85
C TYR A 105 5.13 5.88 10.64
N VAL A 106 5.55 4.75 10.05
CA VAL A 106 6.52 3.78 10.61
C VAL A 106 7.48 3.28 9.53
#